data_AF-A0A0F9HUA9-F1
#
_entry.id   AF-A0A0F9HUA9-F1
#
_cell.length_a   1.000
_cell.length_b   1.000
_cell.length_c   1.000
_cell.angle_alpha   90.00
_cell.angle_beta   90.00
_cell.angle_gamma   90.00
#
_symmetry.space_group_name_H-M   'P 1'
#
loop_
_entity.id
_entity.type
_entity.pdbx_description
1 polymer ?
#
loop_
_entity_poly.entity_id
_entity_poly.type
_entity_poly.pdbx_seq_one_letter_code
_entity_poly.pdbx_strand_id
1 'polypeptide(L)' 'MTKFTKFLTTSALALCTATGAFAAETLTISTWLPPSHPVNTSMFTQLTEMMSEASDGLIETELKNGLAPPPAQMDLL' A
#
# COMPACT_ATOMS: atom_id res chain seq x y z
N MET A 1 43.79 -11.36 -4.15
CA MET A 1 42.34 -11.62 -4.29
C MET A 1 42.13 -12.54 -5.47
N THR A 2 41.70 -13.77 -5.24
CA THR A 2 41.48 -14.78 -6.29
C THR A 2 40.26 -14.41 -7.15
N LYS A 3 40.21 -14.82 -8.42
CA LYS A 3 39.06 -14.54 -9.32
C LYS A 3 37.72 -14.98 -8.72
N PHE A 4 37.74 -16.11 -7.99
CA PHE A 4 36.60 -16.64 -7.24
C PHE A 4 36.14 -15.71 -6.11
N THR A 5 37.09 -15.14 -5.35
CA THR A 5 36.79 -14.15 -4.30
C THR A 5 36.14 -12.91 -4.89
N LYS A 6 36.61 -12.44 -6.06
CA LYS A 6 36.04 -11.28 -6.74
C LYS A 6 34.60 -11.53 -7.21
N PHE A 7 34.33 -12.73 -7.75
CA PHE A 7 32.99 -13.14 -8.16
C PHE A 7 32.03 -13.20 -6.96
N LEU A 8 32.44 -13.82 -5.86
CA LEU A 8 31.61 -13.94 -4.66
C LEU A 8 31.26 -12.58 -4.05
N THR A 9 32.21 -11.64 -4.02
CA THR A 9 31.97 -10.27 -3.55
C THR A 9 31.00 -9.51 -4.46
N THR A 10 31.11 -9.64 -5.77
CA THR A 10 30.18 -8.98 -6.72
C THR A 10 28.76 -9.55 -6.61
N SER A 11 28.61 -10.87 -6.48
CA SER A 11 27.30 -11.50 -6.31
C SER A 11 26.62 -11.12 -4.99
N ALA A 12 27.38 -11.05 -3.89
CA ALA A 12 26.84 -10.62 -2.60
C ALA A 12 26.34 -9.16 -2.65
N LEU A 13 27.08 -8.27 -3.33
CA LEU A 13 26.67 -6.87 -3.47
C LEU A 13 25.38 -6.71 -4.28
N ALA A 14 25.21 -7.50 -5.36
CA ALA A 14 24.01 -7.49 -6.19
C ALA A 14 22.76 -7.96 -5.44
N LEU A 15 22.90 -8.92 -4.52
CA LEU A 15 21.81 -9.39 -3.66
C LEU A 15 21.41 -8.36 -2.61
N CYS A 16 22.37 -7.58 -2.07
CA CYS A 16 22.06 -6.50 -1.14
C CYS A 16 21.28 -5.34 -1.77
N THR A 17 21.41 -5.15 -3.09
CA THR A 17 20.64 -4.14 -3.85
C THR A 17 19.33 -4.67 -4.42
N ALA A 18 19.03 -5.96 -4.26
CA ALA A 18 17.82 -6.59 -4.78
C ALA A 18 16.60 -6.40 -3.87
N THR A 19 16.52 -5.28 -3.14
CA THR A 19 15.26 -4.86 -2.52
C THR A 19 14.29 -4.55 -3.64
N GLY A 20 13.20 -5.31 -3.75
CA GLY A 20 12.16 -5.06 -4.73
C GLY A 20 11.70 -3.61 -4.63
N ALA A 21 11.70 -2.90 -5.76
CA ALA A 21 11.09 -1.58 -5.83
C ALA A 21 9.58 -1.75 -5.66
N PHE A 22 9.09 -1.68 -4.43
CA PHE A 22 7.67 -1.48 -4.19
C PHE A 22 7.36 -0.06 -4.64
N ALA A 23 6.55 0.08 -5.68
CA ALA A 23 6.06 1.38 -6.10
C ALA A 23 5.13 1.91 -5.00
N ALA A 24 5.29 3.19 -4.65
CA ALA A 24 4.31 3.85 -3.80
C ALA A 24 2.96 3.86 -4.53
N GLU A 25 1.89 3.40 -3.88
CA GLU A 25 0.55 3.29 -4.44
C GLU A 25 -0.48 3.96 -3.53
N THR A 26 -1.47 4.59 -4.14
CA THR A 26 -2.61 5.18 -3.42
C THR A 26 -3.88 4.40 -3.77
N LEU A 27 -4.41 3.66 -2.82
CA LEU A 27 -5.62 2.86 -2.99
C LEU A 27 -6.85 3.70 -2.69
N THR A 28 -7.78 3.77 -3.65
CA THR A 28 -9.03 4.51 -3.46
C THR A 28 -10.08 3.62 -2.78
N ILE A 29 -10.66 4.10 -1.69
CA ILE A 29 -11.76 3.44 -0.96
C ILE A 29 -13.05 4.21 -1.25
N SER A 30 -14.06 3.56 -1.83
CA SER A 30 -15.40 4.16 -1.97
C SER A 30 -16.24 3.94 -0.71
N THR A 31 -17.00 4.97 -0.31
CA THR A 31 -17.97 4.87 0.79
C THR A 31 -19.24 5.65 0.46
N TRP A 32 -20.39 5.11 0.84
CA TRP A 32 -21.69 5.80 0.77
C TRP A 32 -22.14 6.35 2.12
N LEU A 33 -21.39 6.07 3.18
CA LEU A 33 -21.75 6.44 4.54
C LEU A 33 -21.51 7.95 4.76
N PRO A 34 -22.29 8.60 5.64
CA PRO A 34 -22.04 9.99 6.02
C PRO A 34 -20.59 10.21 6.49
N PRO A 35 -19.96 11.36 6.22
CA PRO A 35 -18.56 11.60 6.61
C PRO A 35 -18.27 11.38 8.10
N SER A 36 -19.22 11.64 8.99
CA SER A 36 -19.09 11.45 10.44
C SER A 36 -19.35 10.02 10.92
N HIS A 37 -19.70 9.09 10.04
CA HIS A 37 -20.01 7.71 10.42
C HIS A 37 -18.75 6.98 10.94
N PRO A 38 -18.82 6.19 12.03
CA PRO A 38 -17.65 5.53 12.63
C PRO A 38 -16.84 4.62 11.68
N VAL A 39 -17.47 4.08 10.64
CA VAL A 39 -16.75 3.34 9.59
C VAL A 39 -15.75 4.25 8.87
N ASN A 40 -16.11 5.49 8.57
CA ASN A 40 -15.23 6.45 7.91
C ASN A 40 -14.18 7.03 8.86
N THR A 41 -14.58 7.36 10.10
CA THR A 41 -13.71 8.09 11.05
C THR A 41 -12.87 7.19 11.95
N SER A 42 -13.16 5.88 12.01
CA SER A 42 -12.43 4.93 12.85
C SER A 42 -11.97 3.71 12.07
N MET A 43 -12.88 2.95 11.45
CA MET A 43 -12.48 1.71 10.76
C MET A 43 -11.55 1.97 9.58
N PHE A 44 -11.90 2.89 8.67
CA PHE A 44 -11.06 3.20 7.52
C PHE A 44 -9.77 3.90 7.92
N THR A 45 -9.79 4.79 8.92
CA THR A 45 -8.55 5.38 9.47
C THR A 45 -7.59 4.30 9.99
N GLN A 46 -8.08 3.35 10.77
CA GLN A 46 -7.27 2.23 11.25
C GLN A 46 -6.78 1.33 10.12
N LEU A 47 -7.61 1.10 9.09
CA LEU A 47 -7.20 0.34 7.91
C LEU A 47 -6.05 1.04 7.17
N THR A 48 -6.14 2.36 6.97
CA THR A 48 -5.06 3.17 6.38
C THR A 48 -3.74 3.01 7.15
N GLU A 49 -3.79 3.13 8.47
CA GLU A 49 -2.61 2.96 9.34
C GLU A 49 -2.00 1.56 9.20
N MET A 50 -2.83 0.51 9.27
CA MET A 50 -2.35 -0.87 9.11
C MET A 50 -1.73 -1.13 7.73
N MET A 51 -2.28 -0.56 6.67
CA MET A 51 -1.76 -0.72 5.31
C MET A 51 -0.44 0.04 5.12
N SER A 52 -0.34 1.26 5.66
CA SER A 52 0.90 2.03 5.65
C SER A 52 2.01 1.32 6.43
N GLU A 53 1.73 0.86 7.67
CA GLU A 53 2.71 0.11 8.47
C GLU A 53 3.15 -1.20 7.80
N ALA A 54 2.21 -1.99 7.28
CA ALA A 54 2.54 -3.28 6.64
C ALA A 54 3.33 -3.14 5.33
N SER A 55 3.37 -1.93 4.76
CA SER A 55 4.05 -1.62 3.50
C SER A 55 5.25 -0.69 3.66
N ASP A 56 5.72 -0.47 4.89
CA ASP A 56 6.79 0.50 5.18
C ASP A 56 6.50 1.91 4.58
N GLY A 57 5.24 2.33 4.62
CA GLY A 57 4.76 3.62 4.13
C GLY A 57 4.59 3.73 2.61
N LEU A 58 4.63 2.61 1.89
CA LEU A 58 4.50 2.61 0.43
C LEU A 58 3.04 2.57 -0.04
N ILE A 59 2.11 2.13 0.81
CA ILE A 59 0.68 2.11 0.52
C ILE A 59 -0.01 3.21 1.33
N GLU A 60 -0.64 4.12 0.59
CA GLU A 60 -1.55 5.14 1.12
C GLU A 60 -2.99 4.84 0.68
N THR A 61 -3.97 5.44 1.35
CA THR A 61 -5.39 5.28 0.96
C THR A 61 -6.09 6.63 0.81
N GLU A 62 -7.00 6.73 -0.16
CA GLU A 62 -7.86 7.90 -0.37
C GLU A 62 -9.33 7.49 -0.20
N LEU A 63 -10.06 8.12 0.73
CA LEU A 63 -11.48 7.87 0.92
C LEU A 63 -12.34 8.79 0.02
N LYS A 64 -13.18 8.20 -0.85
CA LYS A 64 -14.12 8.92 -1.71
C LYS A 64 -15.57 8.65 -1.31
N ASN A 65 -16.22 9.69 -0.79
CA ASN A 65 -17.62 9.64 -0.41
C ASN A 65 -18.56 9.88 -1.60
N GLY A 66 -19.65 9.12 -1.66
CA GLY A 66 -20.80 9.42 -2.51
C GLY A 66 -20.64 9.10 -3.99
N LEU A 67 -19.68 8.24 -4.37
CA LEU A 67 -19.49 7.83 -5.76
C LEU A 67 -20.67 6.98 -6.31
N ALA A 68 -21.29 6.15 -5.47
CA ALA A 68 -22.45 5.34 -5.82
C ALA A 68 -23.32 5.03 -4.58
N PRO A 69 -24.61 4.70 -4.75
CA PRO A 69 -25.45 4.18 -3.67
C PRO A 69 -24.98 2.78 -3.22
N PRO A 70 -25.32 2.32 -1.99
CA PRO A 70 -24.87 1.03 -1.45
C PRO A 70 -24.94 -0.18 -2.39
N PRO A 71 -26.05 -0.45 -3.12
CA PRO A 71 -26.12 -1.62 -4.00
C PRO A 71 -25.22 -1.55 -5.23
N ALA A 72 -24.72 -0.37 -5.60
CA ALA A 72 -23.88 -0.15 -6.78
C ALA A 72 -22.39 0.05 -6.42
N GLN A 73 -22.02 -0.11 -5.14
CA GLN A 73 -20.63 0.08 -4.69
C GLN A 73 -19.66 -0.98 -5.25
N MET A 74 -20.15 -2.21 -5.50
CA MET A 74 -19.33 -3.30 -6.06
C MET A 74 -19.05 -3.16 -7.56
N ASP A 75 -19.76 -2.26 -8.24
CA ASP A 75 -19.54 -1.95 -9.66
C ASP A 75 -18.50 -0.82 -9.84
N LEU A 76 -17.97 -0.28 -8.74
CA LEU A 76 -16.94 0.77 -8.72
C LEU A 76 -15.54 0.18 -8.52
N LEU A 77 -14.55 0.88 -9.10
CA LEU A 77 -13.09 0.68 -8.92
C LEU A 77 -12.63 -0.77 -9.08
#